data_AF-F3QQW9-F1
#
_entry.id   AF-F3QQW9-F1
#
_cell.length_a   1.000
_cell.length_b   1.000
_cell.length_c   1.000
_cell.angle_alpha   90.00
_cell.angle_beta   90.00
_cell.angle_gamma   90.00
#
_symmetry.space_group_name_H-M   'P 1'
#
loop_
_entity.id
_entity.type
_entity.pdbx_description
1 polymer ?
#
loop_
_entity_poly.entity_id
_entity_poly.type
_entity_poly.pdbx_seq_one_letter_code
_entity_poly.pdbx_strand_id
1 'polypeptide(L)'
;MENKLYITTTNKFENGEIQKYMGLVCTNVVVGTNVFSDFAASFTDFFGGKSNSYRNKLEYIYKEALKDLENRTRKLGANAIVGARIDFDEISGKDKSMFMVSISGTACRVNINESEIKEEIQSGIIEQEVLEKEIKKREIIKSIKENQKVEEEWIEFMQENPIKEIIPDLIGLYIAEKKNYRAVDGIFNVIKSYNRGDLIPILYDKILDYKDFQYSIDIIKRLKLFDANRVLNICKNDLKKGILLLNIEPNYYKKEELEYMKGICQYYENMPNTGKIEKLKTGVFNKKEEDKFICENGHTNNIDSIFCAKCGVNINGLNEKEFEEVNEFKNRVQVLIDILK
;
A
#
# COMPACT_ATOMS: atom_id res chain seq x y z
N MET A 1 4.39 -5.72 -11.03
CA MET A 1 3.24 -5.70 -11.97
C MET A 1 1.92 -5.23 -11.37
N GLU A 2 1.73 -5.08 -10.05
CA GLU A 2 0.42 -4.69 -9.47
C GLU A 2 0.25 -3.17 -9.27
N ASN A 3 0.07 -2.38 -10.34
CA ASN A 3 -0.57 -1.06 -10.17
C ASN A 3 -1.41 -0.59 -11.36
N LYS A 4 -1.14 -1.11 -12.57
CA LYS A 4 -2.06 -0.94 -13.69
C LYS A 4 -3.26 -1.86 -13.49
N LEU A 5 -4.45 -1.26 -13.37
CA LEU A 5 -5.72 -1.98 -13.38
C LEU A 5 -6.26 -1.90 -14.81
N TYR A 6 -6.43 -3.05 -15.46
CA TYR A 6 -6.96 -3.08 -16.82
C TYR A 6 -8.48 -3.25 -16.79
N ILE A 7 -9.22 -2.41 -17.50
CA ILE A 7 -10.68 -2.51 -17.58
C ILE A 7 -11.07 -2.65 -19.04
N THR A 8 -11.88 -3.66 -19.35
CA THR A 8 -12.43 -3.84 -20.68
C THR A 8 -13.91 -4.21 -20.62
N THR A 9 -14.65 -3.75 -21.62
CA THR A 9 -16.04 -4.15 -21.87
C THR A 9 -16.12 -5.55 -22.51
N THR A 10 -15.02 -6.05 -23.07
CA THR A 10 -14.92 -7.41 -23.63
C THR A 10 -14.71 -8.45 -22.52
N ASN A 11 -14.95 -9.73 -22.83
CA ASN A 11 -14.80 -10.80 -21.84
C ASN A 11 -13.36 -11.33 -21.70
N LYS A 12 -12.40 -10.80 -22.46
CA LYS A 12 -11.00 -11.23 -22.46
C LYS A 12 -10.05 -10.10 -22.87
N PHE A 13 -8.79 -10.21 -22.47
CA PHE A 13 -7.69 -9.44 -23.06
C PHE A 13 -7.05 -10.30 -24.16
N GLU A 14 -6.78 -9.73 -25.33
CA GLU A 14 -6.17 -10.48 -26.44
C GLU A 14 -4.72 -10.83 -26.13
N ASN A 15 -4.01 -9.91 -25.50
CA ASN A 15 -2.58 -10.04 -25.17
C ASN A 15 -2.34 -10.46 -23.72
N GLY A 16 -3.31 -11.15 -23.11
CA GLY A 16 -3.15 -11.62 -21.76
C GLY A 16 -4.03 -12.80 -21.41
N GLU A 17 -3.55 -13.62 -20.48
CA GLU A 17 -4.29 -14.76 -19.97
C GLU A 17 -4.91 -14.43 -18.61
N ILE A 18 -6.20 -14.75 -18.45
CA ILE A 18 -6.89 -14.63 -17.16
C ILE A 18 -6.50 -15.83 -16.29
N GLN A 19 -5.74 -15.56 -15.23
CA GLN A 19 -5.25 -16.58 -14.29
C GLN A 19 -6.31 -16.96 -13.25
N LYS A 20 -7.14 -16.00 -12.83
CA LYS A 20 -8.15 -16.23 -11.77
C LYS A 20 -9.31 -15.24 -11.88
N TYR A 21 -10.54 -15.74 -11.80
CA TYR A 21 -11.73 -14.91 -11.59
C TYR A 21 -11.97 -14.69 -10.10
N MET A 22 -12.28 -13.46 -9.71
CA MET A 22 -12.37 -13.02 -8.31
C MET A 22 -13.77 -12.49 -7.95
N GLY A 23 -14.75 -12.75 -8.82
CA GLY A 23 -16.16 -12.43 -8.61
C GLY A 23 -16.60 -11.09 -9.22
N LEU A 24 -17.88 -10.80 -9.03
CA LEU A 24 -18.53 -9.57 -9.49
C LEU A 24 -18.04 -8.37 -8.66
N VAL A 25 -17.71 -7.29 -9.35
CA VAL A 25 -17.54 -5.96 -8.75
C VAL A 25 -18.59 -5.03 -9.33
N CYS A 26 -19.16 -4.17 -8.48
CA CYS A 26 -20.19 -3.22 -8.88
C CYS A 26 -20.10 -1.96 -8.01
N THR A 27 -20.41 -0.81 -8.59
CA THR A 27 -20.52 0.49 -7.91
C THR A 27 -21.70 1.26 -8.50
N ASN A 28 -22.46 1.94 -7.63
CA ASN A 28 -23.57 2.80 -8.01
C ASN A 28 -23.35 4.19 -7.41
N VAL A 29 -23.47 5.24 -8.22
CA VAL A 29 -23.39 6.64 -7.77
C VAL A 29 -24.68 7.36 -8.15
N VAL A 30 -25.33 8.00 -7.18
CA VAL A 30 -26.60 8.71 -7.37
C VAL A 30 -26.39 10.21 -7.20
N VAL A 31 -26.85 11.00 -8.16
CA VAL A 31 -26.80 12.48 -8.11
C VAL A 31 -28.19 13.07 -8.22
N GLY A 32 -28.50 13.94 -7.25
CA GLY A 32 -29.79 14.59 -7.14
C GLY A 32 -30.00 15.75 -8.11
N THR A 33 -31.27 16.05 -8.38
CA THR A 33 -31.73 17.12 -9.28
C THR A 33 -31.19 18.49 -8.92
N ASN A 34 -30.97 18.79 -7.64
CA ASN A 34 -30.43 20.07 -7.19
C ASN A 34 -29.05 20.39 -7.79
N VAL A 35 -28.25 19.37 -8.10
CA VAL A 35 -26.95 19.55 -8.77
C VAL A 35 -27.13 19.92 -10.25
N PHE A 36 -28.25 19.52 -10.87
CA PHE A 36 -28.55 19.80 -12.28
C PHE A 36 -29.49 21.02 -12.46
N SER A 37 -30.34 21.35 -11.48
CA SER A 37 -31.32 22.44 -11.53
C SER A 37 -30.69 23.82 -11.50
N ASP A 38 -29.58 23.99 -10.76
CA ASP A 38 -28.80 25.25 -10.73
C ASP A 38 -28.26 25.64 -12.12
N PHE A 39 -28.29 24.70 -13.08
CA PHE A 39 -27.84 24.90 -14.46
C PHE A 39 -28.97 25.06 -15.49
N ALA A 40 -30.18 24.61 -15.18
CA ALA A 40 -31.34 24.72 -16.07
C ALA A 40 -31.78 26.19 -16.24
N ALA A 41 -31.59 27.03 -15.22
CA ALA A 41 -31.84 28.47 -15.28
C ALA A 41 -30.88 29.25 -16.20
N SER A 42 -29.75 28.64 -16.59
CA SER A 42 -28.77 29.25 -17.52
C SER A 42 -28.92 28.73 -18.96
N PHE A 43 -29.84 27.80 -19.23
CA PHE A 43 -29.89 27.02 -20.47
C PHE A 43 -31.09 27.34 -21.39
N THR A 44 -31.88 28.36 -21.07
CA THR A 44 -33.06 28.73 -21.87
C THR A 44 -32.77 29.28 -23.27
N ASP A 45 -31.51 29.61 -23.60
CA ASP A 45 -31.20 30.34 -24.84
C ASP A 45 -30.47 29.53 -25.92
N PHE A 46 -30.23 28.22 -25.77
CA PHE A 46 -29.48 27.47 -26.79
C PHE A 46 -30.08 26.11 -27.17
N PHE A 47 -30.86 26.13 -28.25
CA PHE A 47 -31.32 24.95 -28.97
C PHE A 47 -30.15 23.99 -29.32
N GLY A 48 -30.24 22.74 -28.86
CA GLY A 48 -29.67 21.57 -29.55
C GLY A 48 -28.15 21.36 -29.54
N GLY A 49 -27.36 22.09 -28.74
CA GLY A 49 -25.90 21.92 -28.65
C GLY A 49 -25.45 21.07 -27.45
N LYS A 50 -24.34 20.32 -27.59
CA LYS A 50 -23.63 19.61 -26.50
C LYS A 50 -23.47 20.55 -25.29
N SER A 51 -24.32 20.40 -24.29
CA SER A 51 -24.26 21.19 -23.07
C SER A 51 -23.01 20.80 -22.30
N ASN A 52 -21.93 21.56 -22.47
CA ASN A 52 -20.64 21.29 -21.83
C ASN A 52 -20.79 21.05 -20.32
N SER A 53 -21.71 21.76 -19.67
CA SER A 53 -22.02 21.59 -18.26
C SER A 53 -22.67 20.25 -17.90
N TYR A 54 -23.61 19.76 -18.71
CA TYR A 54 -24.25 18.45 -18.50
C TYR A 54 -23.24 17.33 -18.74
N ARG A 55 -22.43 17.45 -19.80
CA ARG A 55 -21.35 16.50 -20.12
C ARG A 55 -20.32 16.44 -18.99
N ASN A 56 -19.85 17.58 -18.50
CA ASN A 56 -18.86 17.64 -17.41
C ASN A 56 -19.38 16.98 -16.13
N LYS A 57 -20.69 17.09 -15.83
CA LYS A 57 -21.30 16.42 -14.68
C LYS A 57 -21.42 14.92 -14.86
N LEU A 58 -21.87 14.45 -16.02
CA LEU A 58 -21.89 13.00 -16.31
C LEU A 58 -20.48 12.40 -16.27
N GLU A 59 -19.49 13.12 -16.79
CA GLU A 59 -18.09 12.72 -16.75
C GLU A 59 -17.55 12.66 -15.31
N TYR A 60 -17.90 13.65 -14.48
CA TYR A 60 -17.55 13.65 -13.06
C TYR A 60 -18.15 12.44 -12.33
N ILE A 61 -19.45 12.16 -12.53
CA ILE A 61 -20.13 11.03 -11.89
C ILE A 61 -19.53 9.69 -12.36
N TYR A 62 -19.25 9.58 -13.66
CA TYR A 62 -18.58 8.43 -14.24
C TYR A 62 -17.20 8.19 -13.61
N LYS A 63 -16.38 9.24 -13.48
CA LYS A 63 -15.04 9.15 -12.87
C LYS A 63 -15.11 8.71 -11.41
N GLU A 64 -16.05 9.25 -10.64
CA GLU A 64 -16.26 8.85 -9.24
C GLU A 64 -16.70 7.37 -9.15
N ALA A 65 -17.67 6.95 -9.96
CA ALA A 65 -18.14 5.56 -9.99
C ALA A 65 -17.03 4.58 -10.39
N LEU A 66 -16.21 4.97 -11.39
CA LEU A 66 -15.09 4.17 -11.86
C LEU A 66 -14.05 4.01 -10.75
N LYS A 67 -13.60 5.12 -10.14
CA LYS A 67 -12.62 5.13 -9.05
C LYS A 67 -13.02 4.20 -7.90
N ASP A 68 -14.29 4.22 -7.52
CA ASP A 68 -14.82 3.33 -6.47
C ASP A 68 -14.82 1.85 -6.90
N LEU A 69 -15.17 1.56 -8.15
CA LEU A 69 -15.09 0.22 -8.71
C LEU A 69 -13.64 -0.29 -8.73
N GLU A 70 -12.68 0.55 -9.12
CA GLU A 70 -11.27 0.20 -9.13
C GLU A 70 -10.77 -0.12 -7.72
N ASN A 71 -11.15 0.70 -6.73
CA ASN A 71 -10.77 0.49 -5.34
C ASN A 71 -11.30 -0.84 -4.80
N ARG A 72 -12.56 -1.19 -5.10
CA ARG A 72 -13.14 -2.50 -4.75
C ARG A 72 -12.38 -3.65 -5.42
N THR A 73 -12.04 -3.50 -6.70
CA THR A 73 -11.30 -4.50 -7.46
C THR A 73 -9.90 -4.73 -6.88
N ARG A 74 -9.18 -3.67 -6.55
CA ARG A 74 -7.85 -3.75 -5.91
C ARG A 74 -7.91 -4.40 -4.53
N LYS A 75 -8.96 -4.15 -3.74
CA LYS A 75 -9.16 -4.82 -2.43
C LYS A 75 -9.34 -6.32 -2.55
N LEU A 76 -9.88 -6.82 -3.67
CA LEU A 76 -9.96 -8.25 -3.94
C LEU A 76 -8.61 -8.86 -4.35
N GLY A 77 -7.58 -8.06 -4.61
CA GLY A 77 -6.30 -8.53 -5.15
C GLY A 77 -6.30 -8.79 -6.65
N ALA A 78 -7.34 -8.31 -7.36
CA ALA A 78 -7.45 -8.34 -8.81
C ALA A 78 -6.63 -7.20 -9.45
N ASN A 79 -6.15 -7.44 -10.67
CA ASN A 79 -5.45 -6.44 -11.49
C ASN A 79 -6.19 -6.13 -12.81
N ALA A 80 -7.39 -6.70 -13.03
CA ALA A 80 -8.24 -6.32 -14.14
C ALA A 80 -9.74 -6.51 -13.86
N ILE A 81 -10.56 -5.91 -14.73
CA ILE A 81 -12.01 -6.07 -14.82
C ILE A 81 -12.35 -6.42 -16.27
N VAL A 82 -13.04 -7.53 -16.48
CA VAL A 82 -13.58 -7.93 -17.80
C VAL A 82 -15.10 -7.88 -17.81
N GLY A 83 -15.68 -7.73 -19.00
CA GLY A 83 -17.12 -7.65 -19.19
C GLY A 83 -17.72 -6.43 -18.51
N ALA A 84 -16.96 -5.33 -18.44
CA ALA A 84 -17.41 -4.10 -17.79
C ALA A 84 -18.65 -3.55 -18.51
N ARG A 85 -19.65 -3.14 -17.73
CA ARG A 85 -20.87 -2.48 -18.19
C ARG A 85 -21.10 -1.21 -17.40
N ILE A 86 -21.56 -0.18 -18.09
CA ILE A 86 -21.88 1.13 -17.52
C ILE A 86 -23.32 1.43 -17.93
N ASP A 87 -24.18 1.61 -16.94
CA ASP A 87 -25.59 1.90 -17.12
C ASP A 87 -25.91 3.26 -16.47
N PHE A 88 -26.68 4.09 -17.18
CA PHE A 88 -27.17 5.38 -16.68
C PHE A 88 -28.69 5.27 -16.55
N ASP A 89 -29.19 5.37 -15.32
CA ASP A 89 -30.60 5.28 -15.00
C ASP A 89 -31.12 6.61 -14.45
N GLU A 90 -32.35 6.98 -14.79
CA GLU A 90 -33.07 8.07 -14.14
C GLU A 90 -34.04 7.50 -13.10
N ILE A 91 -33.90 7.97 -11.85
CA ILE A 91 -34.81 7.68 -10.75
C ILE A 91 -35.61 8.94 -10.48
N SER A 92 -36.85 9.01 -10.97
CA SER A 92 -37.73 10.17 -10.83
C SER A 92 -38.93 9.89 -9.91
N GLY A 93 -39.31 10.88 -9.10
CA GLY A 93 -40.48 10.81 -8.23
C GLY A 93 -40.86 12.16 -7.61
N LYS A 94 -42.17 12.47 -7.62
CA LYS A 94 -42.80 13.66 -6.98
C LYS A 94 -41.95 14.95 -7.10
N ASP A 95 -41.55 15.29 -8.33
CA ASP A 95 -40.80 16.51 -8.70
C ASP A 95 -39.28 16.49 -8.44
N LYS A 96 -38.69 15.33 -8.14
CA LYS A 96 -37.23 15.15 -8.11
C LYS A 96 -36.82 14.09 -9.13
N SER A 97 -35.91 14.43 -10.04
CA SER A 97 -35.17 13.45 -10.84
C SER A 97 -33.77 13.25 -10.29
N MET A 98 -33.32 12.01 -10.22
CA MET A 98 -31.96 11.66 -9.81
C MET A 98 -31.34 10.83 -10.92
N PHE A 99 -30.07 11.05 -11.20
CA PHE A 99 -29.31 10.22 -12.13
C PHE A 99 -28.50 9.21 -11.34
N MET A 100 -28.59 7.94 -11.70
CA MET A 100 -27.77 6.87 -11.16
C MET A 100 -26.83 6.38 -12.25
N VAL A 101 -25.55 6.27 -11.92
CA VAL A 101 -24.54 5.61 -12.76
C VAL A 101 -24.13 4.33 -12.08
N SER A 102 -24.37 3.21 -12.74
CA SER A 102 -24.04 1.88 -12.27
C SER A 102 -22.91 1.33 -13.15
N ILE A 103 -21.79 0.94 -12.55
CA ILE A 103 -20.71 0.26 -13.25
C ILE A 103 -20.53 -1.12 -12.64
N SER A 104 -20.50 -2.16 -13.47
CA SER A 104 -20.29 -3.54 -13.02
C SER A 104 -19.34 -4.30 -13.94
N GLY A 105 -18.76 -5.38 -13.45
CA GLY A 105 -17.89 -6.26 -14.23
C GLY A 105 -17.34 -7.41 -13.39
N THR A 106 -16.52 -8.26 -14.00
CA THR A 106 -15.88 -9.37 -13.28
C THR A 106 -14.44 -9.02 -12.96
N ALA A 107 -14.12 -8.93 -11.67
CA ALA A 107 -12.74 -8.75 -11.21
C ALA A 107 -11.94 -10.02 -11.49
N CYS A 108 -10.75 -9.88 -12.06
CA CYS A 108 -9.87 -11.01 -12.36
C CYS A 108 -8.39 -10.65 -12.22
N ARG A 109 -7.56 -11.69 -12.13
CA ARG A 109 -6.10 -11.59 -12.21
C ARG A 109 -5.67 -12.00 -13.61
N VAL A 110 -4.96 -11.13 -14.31
CA VAL A 110 -4.49 -11.35 -15.68
C VAL A 110 -2.98 -11.17 -15.75
N ASN A 111 -2.35 -11.89 -16.67
CA ASN A 111 -0.97 -11.67 -17.06
C ASN A 111 -0.95 -11.09 -18.48
N ILE A 112 -0.71 -9.79 -18.63
CA ILE A 112 -0.63 -9.13 -19.95
C ILE A 112 0.81 -9.15 -20.43
N ASN A 113 1.02 -9.63 -21.65
CA ASN A 113 2.26 -9.48 -22.38
C ASN A 113 2.32 -8.06 -22.96
N GLU A 114 3.08 -7.16 -22.32
CA GLU A 114 3.29 -5.78 -22.79
C GLU A 114 4.24 -5.68 -24.01
N SER A 115 4.42 -6.78 -24.76
CA SER A 115 5.35 -6.88 -25.88
C SER A 115 4.97 -6.04 -27.09
N GLU A 116 3.72 -5.61 -27.23
CA GLU A 116 3.25 -4.83 -28.38
C GLU A 116 3.84 -3.41 -28.45
N ILE A 117 4.19 -2.78 -27.31
CA ILE A 117 4.91 -1.48 -27.32
C ILE A 117 6.26 -1.60 -28.04
N LYS A 118 6.85 -2.81 -28.11
CA LYS A 118 8.11 -3.05 -28.82
C LYS A 118 7.92 -3.27 -30.33
N GLU A 119 6.73 -3.63 -30.80
CA GLU A 119 6.48 -3.87 -32.23
C GLU A 119 6.39 -2.56 -33.03
N GLU A 120 5.85 -1.48 -32.46
CA GLU A 120 5.79 -0.17 -33.12
C GLU A 120 7.20 0.38 -33.44
N ILE A 121 8.14 0.26 -32.49
CA ILE A 121 9.53 0.73 -32.64
C ILE A 121 10.27 -0.06 -33.74
N GLN A 122 9.93 -1.33 -33.97
CA GLN A 122 10.57 -2.17 -34.99
C GLN A 122 10.21 -1.77 -36.43
N SER A 123 9.15 -0.98 -36.64
CA SER A 123 8.75 -0.51 -37.96
C SER A 123 9.57 0.67 -38.51
N GLY A 124 10.43 1.29 -37.68
CA GLY A 124 11.19 2.49 -38.05
C GLY A 124 10.34 3.78 -38.12
N ILE A 125 9.06 3.71 -37.76
CA ILE A 125 8.15 4.86 -37.65
C ILE A 125 7.92 5.13 -36.16
N ILE A 126 7.96 6.40 -35.77
CA ILE A 126 7.64 6.84 -34.41
C ILE A 126 6.55 7.90 -34.48
N GLU A 127 5.49 7.72 -33.71
CA GLU A 127 4.45 8.73 -33.56
C GLU A 127 4.96 9.92 -32.75
N GLN A 128 4.51 11.13 -33.11
CA GLN A 128 4.94 12.36 -32.45
C GLN A 128 4.66 12.33 -30.94
N GLU A 129 3.50 11.82 -30.52
CA GLU A 129 3.11 11.69 -29.12
C GLU A 129 4.06 10.76 -28.34
N VAL A 130 4.50 9.66 -28.95
CA VAL A 130 5.46 8.72 -28.35
C VAL A 130 6.82 9.40 -28.16
N LEU A 131 7.27 10.19 -29.15
CA LEU A 131 8.52 10.94 -29.05
C LEU A 131 8.45 11.99 -27.93
N GLU A 132 7.39 12.80 -27.87
CA GLU A 132 7.20 13.85 -26.85
C GLU A 132 7.18 13.26 -25.44
N LYS A 133 6.49 12.14 -25.27
CA LYS A 133 6.45 11.40 -24.00
C LYS A 133 7.84 10.93 -23.56
N GLU A 134 8.63 10.37 -24.47
CA GLU A 134 9.99 9.91 -24.15
C GLU A 134 10.95 11.09 -23.87
N ILE A 135 10.82 12.22 -24.58
CA ILE A 135 11.58 13.45 -24.27
C ILE A 135 11.28 13.91 -22.85
N LYS A 136 10.00 14.11 -22.52
CA LYS A 136 9.56 14.57 -21.19
C LYS A 136 10.00 13.62 -20.08
N LYS A 137 9.91 12.31 -20.31
CA LYS A 137 10.42 11.30 -19.39
C LYS A 137 11.91 11.47 -19.11
N ARG A 138 12.75 11.68 -20.13
CA ARG A 138 14.20 11.88 -19.98
C ARG A 138 14.55 13.16 -19.24
N GLU A 139 13.81 14.24 -19.50
CA GLU A 139 13.95 15.50 -18.77
C GLU A 139 13.66 15.31 -17.28
N ILE A 140 12.54 14.68 -16.94
CA ILE A 140 12.17 14.37 -15.55
C ILE A 140 13.24 13.52 -14.87
N ILE A 141 13.74 12.47 -15.54
CA ILE A 141 14.80 11.61 -14.99
C ILE A 141 16.04 12.42 -14.65
N LYS A 142 16.48 13.27 -15.59
CA LYS A 142 17.66 14.11 -15.40
C LYS A 142 17.48 15.04 -14.20
N SER A 143 16.38 15.77 -14.16
CA SER A 143 16.07 16.73 -13.10
C SER A 143 15.98 16.08 -11.72
N ILE A 144 15.31 14.92 -11.61
CA ILE A 144 15.18 14.20 -10.33
C ILE A 144 16.54 13.69 -9.84
N LYS A 145 17.37 13.14 -10.74
CA LYS A 145 18.73 12.67 -10.38
C LYS A 145 19.66 13.82 -9.96
N GLU A 146 19.39 15.03 -10.43
CA GLU A 146 20.07 16.26 -9.99
C GLU A 146 19.48 16.85 -8.68
N ASN A 147 18.56 16.13 -8.02
CA ASN A 147 17.82 16.56 -6.83
C ASN A 147 17.04 17.88 -7.02
N GLN A 148 16.56 18.16 -8.23
CA GLN A 148 15.69 19.30 -8.46
C GLN A 148 14.33 19.08 -7.78
N LYS A 149 13.68 20.20 -7.42
CA LYS A 149 12.34 20.16 -6.82
C LYS A 149 11.34 19.57 -7.81
N VAL A 150 10.50 18.65 -7.32
CA VAL A 150 9.46 18.02 -8.14
C VAL A 150 8.33 19.02 -8.42
N GLU A 151 8.02 19.22 -9.70
CA GLU A 151 6.95 20.09 -10.18
C GLU A 151 5.62 19.33 -10.31
N GLU A 152 4.50 20.07 -10.28
CA GLU A 152 3.15 19.50 -10.36
C GLU A 152 2.90 18.77 -11.68
N GLU A 153 3.34 19.36 -12.79
CA GLU A 153 3.24 18.74 -14.12
C GLU A 153 4.00 17.41 -14.21
N TRP A 154 5.11 17.27 -13.48
CA TRP A 154 5.87 16.02 -13.45
C TRP A 154 5.18 14.96 -12.61
N ILE A 155 4.47 15.36 -11.54
CA ILE A 155 3.69 14.45 -10.71
C ILE A 155 2.59 13.78 -11.55
N GLU A 156 1.82 14.56 -12.30
CA GLU A 156 0.77 14.04 -13.19
C GLU A 156 1.37 13.08 -14.23
N PHE A 157 2.45 13.51 -14.89
CA PHE A 157 3.11 12.69 -15.89
C PHE A 157 3.62 11.36 -15.33
N MET A 158 4.29 11.37 -14.15
CA MET A 158 4.85 10.15 -13.54
C MET A 158 3.77 9.21 -12.97
N GLN A 159 2.59 9.74 -12.60
CA GLN A 159 1.47 8.90 -12.17
C GLN A 159 0.90 8.10 -13.35
N GLU A 160 0.77 8.73 -14.51
CA GLU A 160 0.29 8.10 -15.74
C GLU A 160 1.37 7.23 -16.40
N ASN A 161 2.64 7.61 -16.21
CA ASN A 161 3.80 7.02 -16.88
C ASN A 161 4.91 6.67 -15.87
N PRO A 162 4.73 5.62 -15.04
CA PRO A 162 5.68 5.28 -13.99
C PRO A 162 7.11 5.03 -14.51
N ILE A 163 8.09 5.68 -13.88
CA ILE A 163 9.51 5.61 -14.26
C ILE A 163 10.29 4.86 -13.17
N LYS A 164 10.50 3.55 -13.34
CA LYS A 164 11.05 2.71 -12.27
C LYS A 164 12.46 3.12 -11.81
N GLU A 165 13.29 3.62 -12.71
CA GLU A 165 14.70 3.90 -12.44
C GLU A 165 14.93 5.06 -11.46
N ILE A 166 13.93 5.92 -11.25
CA ILE A 166 14.01 7.07 -10.32
C ILE A 166 13.36 6.81 -8.96
N ILE A 167 12.83 5.60 -8.71
CA ILE A 167 12.21 5.26 -7.42
C ILE A 167 13.16 5.55 -6.24
N PRO A 168 14.45 5.16 -6.27
CA PRO A 168 15.37 5.45 -5.16
C PRO A 168 15.52 6.96 -4.90
N ASP A 169 15.59 7.75 -5.96
CA ASP A 169 15.72 9.21 -5.91
C ASP A 169 14.45 9.88 -5.38
N LEU A 170 13.27 9.44 -5.84
CA LEU A 170 11.97 9.91 -5.34
C LEU A 170 11.80 9.64 -3.84
N ILE A 171 12.21 8.47 -3.35
CA ILE A 171 12.21 8.16 -1.91
C ILE A 171 13.18 9.08 -1.17
N GLY A 172 14.36 9.36 -1.75
CA GLY A 172 15.32 10.32 -1.20
C GLY A 172 14.74 11.72 -1.08
N LEU A 173 14.10 12.22 -2.14
CA LEU A 173 13.43 13.52 -2.17
C LEU A 173 12.27 13.58 -1.18
N TYR A 174 11.46 12.54 -1.07
CA TYR A 174 10.38 12.46 -0.06
C TYR A 174 10.94 12.65 1.36
N ILE A 175 12.05 11.97 1.68
CA ILE A 175 12.70 12.05 2.99
C ILE A 175 13.28 13.46 3.22
N ALA A 176 13.87 14.07 2.20
CA ALA A 176 14.45 15.40 2.26
C ALA A 176 13.38 16.49 2.46
N GLU A 177 12.25 16.39 1.76
CA GLU A 177 11.16 17.37 1.79
C GLU A 177 10.18 17.18 2.95
N LYS A 178 10.36 16.20 3.85
CA LYS A 178 9.41 15.83 4.93
C LYS A 178 8.81 17.00 5.76
N LYS A 179 9.47 18.14 5.84
CA LYS A 179 9.00 19.34 6.56
C LYS A 179 8.07 20.24 5.71
N ASN A 180 7.99 20.00 4.40
CA ASN A 180 7.24 20.74 3.40
C ASN A 180 6.04 19.90 2.94
N TYR A 181 4.92 20.03 3.67
CA TYR A 181 3.74 19.18 3.51
C TYR A 181 3.23 19.07 2.06
N ARG A 182 3.20 20.18 1.31
CA ARG A 182 2.73 20.18 -0.10
C ARG A 182 3.61 19.37 -1.03
N ALA A 183 4.94 19.51 -0.93
CA ALA A 183 5.87 18.76 -1.78
C ALA A 183 5.84 17.26 -1.44
N VAL A 184 5.74 16.94 -0.15
CA VAL A 184 5.70 15.57 0.35
C VAL A 184 4.50 14.79 -0.17
N ASP A 185 3.30 15.41 -0.17
CA ASP A 185 2.08 14.76 -0.67
C ASP A 185 2.16 14.44 -2.17
N GLY A 186 2.69 15.38 -2.96
CA GLY A 186 2.89 15.19 -4.40
C GLY A 186 3.81 14.02 -4.70
N ILE A 187 5.00 14.01 -4.09
CA ILE A 187 5.99 12.92 -4.26
C ILE A 187 5.41 11.60 -3.75
N PHE A 188 4.71 11.59 -2.61
CA PHE A 188 4.11 10.38 -2.07
C PHE A 188 3.05 9.78 -3.01
N ASN A 189 2.25 10.62 -3.68
CA ASN A 189 1.26 10.15 -4.65
C ASN A 189 1.92 9.49 -5.87
N VAL A 190 3.08 9.99 -6.31
CA VAL A 190 3.89 9.32 -7.33
C VAL A 190 4.46 8.00 -6.79
N ILE A 191 5.02 7.98 -5.58
CA ILE A 191 5.53 6.74 -4.97
C ILE A 191 4.41 5.68 -4.90
N LYS A 192 3.20 6.09 -4.50
CA LYS A 192 2.01 5.25 -4.42
C LYS A 192 1.57 4.67 -5.79
N SER A 193 1.93 5.32 -6.91
CA SER A 193 1.63 4.83 -8.25
C SER A 193 2.59 3.74 -8.74
N TYR A 194 3.69 3.46 -8.01
CA TYR A 194 4.55 2.30 -8.29
C TYR A 194 4.02 1.02 -7.66
N ASN A 195 4.25 -0.09 -8.37
CA ASN A 195 3.82 -1.38 -7.87
C ASN A 195 4.68 -1.86 -6.69
N ARG A 196 4.09 -2.70 -5.84
CA ARG A 196 4.74 -3.31 -4.66
C ARG A 196 6.13 -3.90 -4.96
N GLY A 197 6.24 -4.65 -6.06
CA GLY A 197 7.46 -5.39 -6.39
C GLY A 197 8.65 -4.48 -6.74
N ASP A 198 8.38 -3.30 -7.28
CA ASP A 198 9.41 -2.29 -7.56
C ASP A 198 9.79 -1.51 -6.28
N LEU A 199 8.83 -1.26 -5.38
CA LEU A 199 9.03 -0.49 -4.15
C LEU A 199 9.69 -1.28 -3.01
N ILE A 200 9.24 -2.51 -2.76
CA ILE A 200 9.65 -3.31 -1.59
C ILE A 200 11.16 -3.47 -1.50
N PRO A 201 11.89 -3.89 -2.56
CA PRO A 201 13.33 -4.06 -2.47
C PRO A 201 14.02 -2.78 -2.00
N ILE A 202 13.70 -1.66 -2.64
CA ILE A 202 14.34 -0.36 -2.38
C ILE A 202 14.03 0.15 -0.97
N LEU A 203 12.77 0.06 -0.53
CA LEU A 203 12.35 0.55 0.78
C LEU A 203 12.96 -0.28 1.92
N TYR A 204 12.97 -1.61 1.80
CA TYR A 204 13.51 -2.50 2.84
C TYR A 204 15.03 -2.43 2.90
N ASP A 205 15.72 -2.34 1.75
CA ASP A 205 17.19 -2.20 1.74
C ASP A 205 17.59 -0.90 2.47
N LYS A 206 16.84 0.20 2.26
CA LYS A 206 17.05 1.46 3.00
C LYS A 206 16.83 1.39 4.52
N ILE A 207 16.11 0.39 5.04
CA ILE A 207 15.94 0.25 6.50
C ILE A 207 17.24 -0.18 7.17
N LEU A 208 18.04 -0.98 6.47
CA LEU A 208 19.31 -1.50 6.99
C LEU A 208 20.41 -0.42 6.97
N ASP A 209 20.42 0.47 5.98
CA ASP A 209 21.59 1.29 5.65
C ASP A 209 21.58 2.77 6.11
N TYR A 210 20.47 3.32 6.65
CA TYR A 210 20.35 4.78 6.87
C TYR A 210 20.00 5.23 8.30
N LYS A 211 20.50 6.44 8.66
CA LYS A 211 20.15 7.20 9.88
C LYS A 211 18.69 7.64 9.96
N ASP A 212 17.91 7.48 8.89
CA ASP A 212 16.54 7.95 8.75
C ASP A 212 15.56 6.83 8.33
N PHE A 213 15.83 5.58 8.72
CA PHE A 213 15.02 4.41 8.35
C PHE A 213 13.51 4.54 8.69
N GLN A 214 13.15 5.38 9.65
CA GLN A 214 11.75 5.71 9.98
C GLN A 214 10.98 6.27 8.76
N TYR A 215 11.70 6.98 7.88
CA TYR A 215 11.39 7.29 6.47
C TYR A 215 10.70 6.17 5.73
N SER A 216 11.48 5.13 5.50
CA SER A 216 11.05 3.95 4.78
C SER A 216 9.93 3.21 5.51
N ILE A 217 10.00 3.11 6.84
CA ILE A 217 8.94 2.47 7.64
C ILE A 217 7.61 3.19 7.48
N ASP A 218 7.59 4.53 7.49
CA ASP A 218 6.38 5.32 7.26
C ASP A 218 5.76 5.02 5.88
N ILE A 219 6.58 5.04 4.82
CA ILE A 219 6.10 4.71 3.47
C ILE A 219 5.56 3.27 3.42
N ILE A 220 6.30 2.29 3.97
CA ILE A 220 5.88 0.89 4.01
C ILE A 220 4.55 0.72 4.75
N LYS A 221 4.37 1.42 5.89
CA LYS A 221 3.12 1.40 6.67
C LYS A 221 1.96 2.01 5.90
N ARG A 222 2.14 3.22 5.36
CA ARG A 222 1.11 3.95 4.60
C ARG A 222 0.67 3.20 3.34
N LEU A 223 1.61 2.51 2.69
CA LEU A 223 1.36 1.72 1.48
C LEU A 223 1.08 0.24 1.76
N LYS A 224 1.06 -0.18 3.03
CA LYS A 224 0.78 -1.57 3.46
C LYS A 224 1.69 -2.61 2.79
N LEU A 225 2.98 -2.31 2.68
CA LEU A 225 3.98 -3.11 1.94
C LEU A 225 4.70 -4.13 2.83
N PHE A 226 3.95 -4.95 3.56
CA PHE A 226 4.53 -6.02 4.38
C PHE A 226 5.20 -7.10 3.50
N ASP A 227 6.40 -7.54 3.87
CA ASP A 227 7.14 -8.64 3.22
C ASP A 227 7.75 -9.55 4.29
N ALA A 228 7.17 -10.73 4.49
CA ALA A 228 7.54 -11.60 5.60
C ALA A 228 9.02 -12.05 5.55
N ASN A 229 9.55 -12.34 4.35
CA ASN A 229 10.93 -12.77 4.20
C ASN A 229 11.92 -11.67 4.57
N ARG A 230 11.69 -10.44 4.09
CA ARG A 230 12.53 -9.29 4.41
C ARG A 230 12.41 -8.88 5.87
N VAL A 231 11.20 -8.91 6.45
CA VAL A 231 11.02 -8.67 7.89
C VAL A 231 11.78 -9.68 8.73
N LEU A 232 11.76 -10.97 8.37
CA LEU A 232 12.56 -12.00 9.06
C LEU A 232 14.05 -11.69 9.02
N ASN A 233 14.57 -11.29 7.85
CA ASN A 233 15.99 -10.92 7.72
C ASN A 233 16.34 -9.67 8.54
N ILE A 234 15.44 -8.67 8.59
CA ILE A 234 15.63 -7.50 9.45
C ILE A 234 15.63 -7.90 10.93
N CYS A 235 14.69 -8.75 11.38
CA CYS A 235 14.64 -9.20 12.78
C CYS A 235 15.95 -9.87 13.22
N LYS A 236 16.59 -10.63 12.33
CA LYS A 236 17.89 -11.29 12.57
C LYS A 236 19.07 -10.31 12.68
N ASN A 237 18.99 -9.17 11.98
CA ASN A 237 20.07 -8.18 11.95
C ASN A 237 19.89 -7.07 13.01
N ASP A 238 18.67 -6.55 13.14
CA ASP A 238 18.28 -5.49 14.06
C ASP A 238 16.86 -5.76 14.56
N LEU A 239 16.79 -6.39 15.74
CA LEU A 239 15.54 -6.81 16.37
C LEU A 239 14.54 -5.66 16.49
N LYS A 240 14.97 -4.50 16.98
CA LYS A 240 14.06 -3.37 17.23
C LYS A 240 13.49 -2.81 15.94
N LYS A 241 14.28 -2.74 14.86
CA LYS A 241 13.75 -2.39 13.53
C LYS A 241 12.77 -3.42 13.01
N GLY A 242 13.04 -4.71 13.25
CA GLY A 242 12.15 -5.81 12.88
C GLY A 242 10.77 -5.70 13.53
N ILE A 243 10.73 -5.41 14.83
CA ILE A 243 9.48 -5.24 15.60
C ILE A 243 8.60 -4.15 14.98
N LEU A 244 9.18 -3.03 14.55
CA LEU A 244 8.42 -1.90 13.96
C LEU A 244 7.65 -2.25 12.67
N LEU A 245 7.99 -3.37 12.03
CA LEU A 245 7.42 -3.85 10.77
C LEU A 245 6.41 -4.99 10.96
N LEU A 246 6.30 -5.58 12.15
CA LEU A 246 5.53 -6.80 12.37
C LEU A 246 4.05 -6.60 12.03
N ASN A 247 3.39 -5.60 12.62
CA ASN A 247 1.94 -5.41 12.48
C ASN A 247 1.55 -4.52 11.30
N ILE A 248 2.36 -4.48 10.25
CA ILE A 248 1.93 -3.91 8.97
C ILE A 248 0.93 -4.88 8.33
N GLU A 249 -0.26 -4.40 8.04
CA GLU A 249 -1.37 -5.20 7.51
C GLU A 249 -1.49 -5.03 5.98
N PRO A 250 -0.96 -5.96 5.17
CA PRO A 250 -1.18 -5.95 3.73
C PRO A 250 -2.65 -6.15 3.38
N ASN A 251 -3.05 -5.78 2.17
CA ASN A 251 -4.43 -5.95 1.71
C ASN A 251 -4.85 -7.43 1.58
N TYR A 252 -3.87 -8.34 1.49
CA TYR A 252 -4.08 -9.78 1.43
C TYR A 252 -2.81 -10.49 1.91
N TYR A 253 -2.94 -11.75 2.33
CA TYR A 253 -1.83 -12.64 2.68
C TYR A 253 -1.75 -13.79 1.69
N LYS A 254 -0.53 -14.22 1.34
CA LYS A 254 -0.32 -15.42 0.52
C LYS A 254 0.12 -16.60 1.37
N LYS A 255 -0.30 -17.82 0.99
CA LYS A 255 0.04 -19.05 1.72
C LYS A 255 1.55 -19.28 1.77
N GLU A 256 2.27 -18.94 0.70
CA GLU A 256 3.72 -19.10 0.61
C GLU A 256 4.48 -18.18 1.59
N GLU A 257 3.86 -17.10 2.07
CA GLU A 257 4.47 -16.18 3.03
C GLU A 257 4.42 -16.71 4.47
N LEU A 258 3.56 -17.69 4.75
CA LEU A 258 3.36 -18.24 6.10
C LEU A 258 4.62 -18.88 6.68
N GLU A 259 5.44 -19.53 5.85
CA GLU A 259 6.69 -20.14 6.33
C GLU A 259 7.65 -19.09 6.87
N TYR A 260 7.76 -17.93 6.22
CA TYR A 260 8.56 -16.82 6.73
C TYR A 260 7.94 -16.21 8.00
N MET A 261 6.61 -16.08 8.04
CA MET A 261 5.92 -15.56 9.23
C MET A 261 6.09 -16.47 10.45
N LYS A 262 6.00 -17.80 10.26
CA LYS A 262 6.34 -18.79 11.30
C LYS A 262 7.78 -18.66 11.74
N GLY A 263 8.70 -18.48 10.78
CA GLY A 263 10.12 -18.24 11.07
C GLY A 263 10.34 -17.00 11.94
N ILE A 264 9.55 -15.94 11.75
CA ILE A 264 9.58 -14.76 12.63
C ILE A 264 9.11 -15.15 14.04
N CYS A 265 7.97 -15.84 14.19
CA CYS A 265 7.47 -16.28 15.50
C CYS A 265 8.50 -17.13 16.25
N GLN A 266 9.09 -18.11 15.57
CA GLN A 266 10.12 -18.99 16.12
C GLN A 266 11.38 -18.22 16.53
N TYR A 267 11.77 -17.21 15.75
CA TYR A 267 12.91 -16.36 16.10
C TYR A 267 12.68 -15.64 17.44
N TYR A 268 11.49 -15.06 17.66
CA TYR A 268 11.16 -14.42 18.93
C TYR A 268 11.04 -15.39 20.11
N GLU A 269 10.56 -16.62 19.88
CA GLU A 269 10.47 -17.65 20.92
C GLU A 269 11.84 -18.13 21.40
N ASN A 270 12.82 -18.15 20.51
CA ASN A 270 14.16 -18.62 20.80
C ASN A 270 15.15 -17.49 21.10
N MET A 271 14.65 -16.27 21.38
CA MET A 271 15.49 -15.13 21.70
C MET A 271 16.32 -15.40 22.96
N PRO A 272 17.62 -15.02 22.97
CA PRO A 272 18.42 -15.14 24.18
C PRO A 272 17.86 -14.23 25.28
N ASN A 273 18.05 -14.65 26.51
CA ASN A 273 17.81 -13.79 27.65
C ASN A 273 18.95 -12.75 27.74
N THR A 274 18.60 -11.47 27.78
CA THR A 274 19.56 -10.39 28.10
C THR A 274 19.65 -10.18 29.62
N GLY A 275 18.57 -10.52 30.34
CA GLY A 275 18.58 -10.72 31.79
C GLY A 275 18.99 -12.14 32.19
N LYS A 276 18.84 -12.44 33.48
CA LYS A 276 19.16 -13.75 34.06
C LYS A 276 18.20 -14.13 35.17
N ILE A 277 18.07 -15.43 35.42
CA ILE A 277 17.37 -15.95 36.60
C ILE A 277 18.43 -16.39 37.61
N GLU A 278 18.35 -15.87 38.84
CA GLU A 278 19.25 -16.23 39.93
C GLU A 278 18.48 -16.65 41.18
N LYS A 279 18.97 -17.68 41.88
CA LYS A 279 18.49 -18.04 43.22
C LYS A 279 19.05 -17.08 44.25
N LEU A 280 18.17 -16.30 44.88
CA LEU A 280 18.55 -15.38 45.94
C LEU A 280 17.94 -15.79 47.26
N LYS A 281 18.71 -15.60 48.35
CA LYS A 281 18.20 -15.79 49.70
C LYS A 281 17.30 -14.61 50.08
N THR A 282 16.05 -14.90 50.39
CA THR A 282 15.02 -13.93 50.75
C THR A 282 14.37 -14.27 52.10
N GLY A 283 13.52 -13.38 52.59
CA GLY A 283 12.80 -13.54 53.86
C GLY A 283 13.62 -13.17 55.11
N VAL A 284 12.96 -13.17 56.26
CA VAL A 284 13.58 -12.80 57.54
C VAL A 284 14.72 -13.77 57.87
N PHE A 285 15.93 -13.24 58.03
CA PHE A 285 17.18 -13.99 58.22
C PHE A 285 17.66 -14.85 57.03
N ASN A 286 17.30 -14.52 55.78
CA ASN A 286 17.82 -15.21 54.57
C ASN A 286 17.56 -16.73 54.56
N LYS A 287 16.43 -17.15 55.14
CA LYS A 287 16.07 -18.57 55.30
C LYS A 287 15.32 -19.18 54.12
N LYS A 288 14.83 -18.36 53.17
CA LYS A 288 14.17 -18.84 51.96
C LYS A 288 15.10 -18.62 50.76
N GLU A 289 15.08 -19.53 49.81
CA GLU A 289 15.72 -19.36 48.51
C GLU A 289 14.62 -19.29 47.46
N GLU A 290 14.63 -18.22 46.67
CA GLU A 290 13.65 -17.99 45.62
C GLU A 290 14.39 -17.63 44.32
N ASP A 291 13.90 -18.16 43.21
CA ASP A 291 14.33 -17.69 41.89
C ASP A 291 13.87 -16.23 41.71
N LYS A 292 14.76 -15.39 41.19
CA LYS A 292 14.49 -14.00 40.87
C LYS A 292 14.89 -13.71 39.45
N PHE A 293 14.03 -12.97 38.76
CA PHE A 293 14.35 -12.38 37.47
C PHE A 293 15.20 -11.11 37.67
N ILE A 294 16.42 -11.11 37.16
CA ILE A 294 17.29 -9.94 37.11
C ILE A 294 17.31 -9.44 35.67
N CYS A 295 16.85 -8.21 35.44
CA CYS A 295 16.83 -7.63 34.10
C CYS A 295 18.25 -7.24 33.63
N GLU A 296 18.41 -6.92 32.35
CA GLU A 296 19.71 -6.53 31.77
C GLU A 296 20.35 -5.31 32.47
N ASN A 297 19.53 -4.41 33.02
CA ASN A 297 19.97 -3.25 33.82
C ASN A 297 20.31 -3.60 35.28
N GLY A 298 20.28 -4.88 35.67
CA GLY A 298 20.65 -5.35 37.02
C GLY A 298 19.57 -5.21 38.08
N HIS A 299 18.34 -4.82 37.73
CA HIS A 299 17.24 -4.75 38.69
C HIS A 299 16.66 -6.12 39.00
N THR A 300 16.52 -6.45 40.28
CA THR A 300 15.89 -7.68 40.76
C THR A 300 14.37 -7.54 40.81
N ASN A 301 13.66 -8.53 40.27
CA ASN A 301 12.21 -8.61 40.20
C ASN A 301 11.72 -9.99 40.68
N ASN A 302 10.41 -10.11 40.92
CA ASN A 302 9.80 -11.41 41.15
C ASN A 302 9.90 -12.27 39.86
N ILE A 303 10.07 -13.58 40.00
CA ILE A 303 10.14 -14.51 38.88
C ILE A 303 8.84 -14.53 38.06
N ASP A 304 7.69 -14.29 38.70
CA ASP A 304 6.39 -14.22 38.02
C ASP A 304 6.18 -12.91 37.26
N SER A 305 7.07 -11.92 37.45
CA SER A 305 6.97 -10.64 36.74
C SER A 305 7.46 -10.79 35.31
N ILE A 306 6.57 -10.48 34.34
CA ILE A 306 6.93 -10.45 32.92
C ILE A 306 7.91 -9.31 32.63
N PHE A 307 7.72 -8.15 33.25
CA PHE A 307 8.55 -6.96 33.06
C PHE A 307 9.22 -6.51 34.36
N CYS A 308 10.39 -5.88 34.21
CA CYS A 308 11.06 -5.22 35.30
C CYS A 308 10.26 -4.00 35.78
N ALA A 309 9.93 -3.95 37.07
CA ALA A 309 9.10 -2.87 37.63
C ALA A 309 9.77 -1.48 37.58
N LYS A 310 11.10 -1.43 37.42
CA LYS A 310 11.86 -0.17 37.39
C LYS A 310 12.11 0.38 35.99
N CYS A 311 12.45 -0.48 35.03
CA CYS A 311 12.85 -0.05 33.70
C CYS A 311 11.95 -0.60 32.57
N GLY A 312 10.92 -1.38 32.90
CA GLY A 312 9.88 -1.80 31.96
C GLY A 312 10.32 -2.82 30.90
N VAL A 313 11.50 -3.42 31.02
CA VAL A 313 11.99 -4.45 30.08
C VAL A 313 11.82 -5.85 30.64
N ASN A 314 11.49 -6.80 29.78
CA ASN A 314 11.38 -8.22 30.12
C ASN A 314 12.76 -8.92 30.11
N ILE A 315 12.77 -10.23 30.34
CA ILE A 315 14.01 -11.03 30.39
C ILE A 315 14.78 -11.07 29.06
N ASN A 316 14.11 -10.82 27.94
CA ASN A 316 14.71 -10.76 26.61
C ASN A 316 15.05 -9.32 26.16
N GLY A 317 14.92 -8.33 27.05
CA GLY A 317 15.27 -6.93 26.75
C GLY A 317 14.21 -6.16 25.96
N LEU A 318 13.00 -6.71 25.82
CA LEU A 318 11.87 -6.02 25.18
C LEU A 318 11.10 -5.17 26.19
N ASN A 319 10.72 -3.95 25.79
CA ASN A 319 9.73 -3.20 26.55
C ASN A 319 8.30 -3.72 26.32
N GLU A 320 7.34 -3.24 27.11
CA GLU A 320 5.94 -3.67 27.04
C GLU A 320 5.34 -3.52 25.64
N LYS A 321 5.52 -2.37 25.00
CA LYS A 321 5.03 -2.13 23.64
C LYS A 321 5.65 -3.08 22.62
N GLU A 322 6.96 -3.29 22.69
CA GLU A 322 7.68 -4.22 21.80
C GLU A 322 7.18 -5.67 21.99
N PHE A 323 6.90 -6.07 23.22
CA PHE A 323 6.36 -7.39 23.55
C PHE A 323 4.92 -7.57 23.04
N GLU A 324 4.08 -6.54 23.18
CA GLU A 324 2.71 -6.53 22.64
C GLU A 324 2.69 -6.68 21.12
N GLU A 325 3.52 -5.91 20.40
CA GLU A 325 3.63 -5.99 18.93
C GLU A 325 4.01 -7.42 18.47
N VAL A 326 4.91 -8.08 19.19
CA VAL A 326 5.30 -9.48 18.90
C VAL A 326 4.16 -10.44 19.15
N ASN A 327 3.40 -10.27 20.24
CA ASN A 327 2.29 -11.16 20.57
C ASN A 327 1.10 -10.99 19.61
N GLU A 328 0.78 -9.75 19.23
CA GLU A 328 -0.24 -9.47 18.21
C GLU A 328 0.14 -10.14 16.88
N PHE A 329 1.41 -10.04 16.49
CA PHE A 329 1.91 -10.71 15.30
C PHE A 329 1.75 -12.23 15.39
N LYS A 330 2.16 -12.85 16.51
CA LYS A 330 2.00 -14.30 16.74
C LYS A 330 0.55 -14.75 16.66
N ASN A 331 -0.35 -14.02 17.32
CA ASN A 331 -1.79 -14.31 17.27
C ASN A 331 -2.32 -14.26 15.84
N ARG A 332 -1.95 -13.23 15.07
CA ARG A 332 -2.34 -13.11 13.66
C ARG A 332 -1.79 -14.27 12.81
N VAL A 333 -0.53 -14.66 13.02
CA VAL A 333 0.07 -15.82 12.32
C VAL A 333 -0.71 -17.10 12.65
N GLN A 334 -1.08 -17.32 13.91
CA GLN A 334 -1.86 -18.48 14.31
C GLN A 334 -3.23 -18.52 13.60
N VAL A 335 -3.96 -17.40 13.60
CA VAL A 335 -5.24 -17.29 12.88
C VAL A 335 -5.06 -17.55 11.37
N LEU A 336 -4.00 -17.01 10.76
CA LEU A 336 -3.70 -17.24 9.35
C LEU A 336 -3.40 -18.71 9.04
N ILE A 337 -2.66 -19.40 9.91
CA ILE A 337 -2.40 -20.85 9.79
C ILE A 337 -3.71 -21.63 9.83
N ASP A 338 -4.65 -21.23 10.69
CA ASP A 338 -5.92 -21.93 10.86
C ASP A 338 -6.87 -21.76 9.67
N ILE A 339 -6.88 -20.59 9.02
CA ILE A 339 -7.78 -20.29 7.88
C ILE A 339 -7.19 -20.64 6.51
N LEU A 340 -5.86 -20.65 6.34
CA LEU A 340 -5.19 -20.90 5.05
C LEU A 340 -4.75 -22.37 4.85
N LYS A 341 -5.37 -23.31 5.59
CA LYS A 341 -5.05 -24.75 5.58
C LYS A 341 -4.92 -25.36 4.18
#